data_AF-A0A366H629-F1
#
_entry.id   AF-A0A366H629-F1
#
_cell.length_a   1.000
_cell.length_b   1.000
_cell.length_c   1.000
_cell.angle_alpha   90.00
_cell.angle_beta   90.00
_cell.angle_gamma   90.00
#
_symmetry.space_group_name_H-M   'P 1'
#
loop_
_entity.id
_entity.type
_entity.pdbx_description
1 polymer ?
#
loop_
_entity_poly.entity_id
_entity_poly.type
_entity_poly.pdbx_seq_one_letter_code
_entity_poly.pdbx_strand_id
1 'polypeptide(L)' 'MDPRLHLKDNLDHARWRVRFVKSLLDVHQHCVDTSRESWWAEEADLLLRLTAAEEDLEMQSRDKAG' A
#
# COMPACT_ATOMS: atom_id res chain seq x y z
N MET A 1 -24.91 -3.41 13.47
CA MET A 1 -23.48 -3.25 13.20
C MET A 1 -23.09 -1.84 13.57
N ASP A 2 -22.09 -1.65 14.43
CA ASP A 2 -21.62 -0.32 14.81
C ASP A 2 -20.75 0.25 13.66
N PRO A 3 -21.12 1.39 13.04
CA PRO A 3 -20.34 2.01 11.97
C PRO A 3 -18.90 2.32 12.36
N ARG A 4 -18.65 2.54 13.65
CA ARG A 4 -17.32 2.90 14.18
C ARG A 4 -16.36 1.70 14.22
N LEU A 5 -16.89 0.48 14.36
CA LEU A 5 -16.11 -0.76 14.30
C LEU A 5 -15.63 -1.02 12.87
N HIS A 6 -16.55 -0.95 11.90
CA HIS A 6 -16.22 -1.09 10.47
C HIS A 6 -15.18 -0.06 10.01
N LEU A 7 -15.25 1.18 10.51
CA LEU A 7 -14.33 2.24 10.12
C LEU A 7 -12.91 2.05 10.70
N LYS A 8 -12.79 1.47 11.89
CA LYS A 8 -11.49 1.13 12.50
C LYS A 8 -10.85 -0.05 11.78
N ASP A 9 -11.64 -1.07 11.47
CA ASP A 9 -11.19 -2.25 10.73
C ASP A 9 -10.69 -1.85 9.32
N ASN A 10 -11.37 -0.91 8.66
CA ASN A 10 -10.94 -0.37 7.36
C ASN A 10 -9.57 0.34 7.44
N LEU A 11 -9.34 1.13 8.50
CA LEU A 11 -8.09 1.87 8.67
C LEU A 11 -6.92 0.96 9.03
N ASP A 12 -7.16 -0.04 9.88
CA ASP A 12 -6.15 -1.05 10.20
C ASP A 12 -5.84 -1.92 8.97
N HIS A 13 -6.84 -2.24 8.16
CA HIS A 13 -6.64 -2.94 6.88
C HIS A 13 -5.84 -2.09 5.87
N ALA A 14 -6.12 -0.79 5.76
CA ALA A 14 -5.36 0.12 4.90
C ALA A 14 -3.89 0.23 5.33
N ARG A 15 -3.62 0.33 6.65
CA ARG A 15 -2.25 0.28 7.20
C ARG A 15 -1.54 -1.03 6.88
N TRP A 16 -2.25 -2.15 6.99
CA TRP A 16 -1.71 -3.45 6.64
C TRP A 16 -1.34 -3.53 5.16
N ARG A 17 -2.21 -3.03 4.25
CA ARG A 17 -1.94 -2.99 2.80
C ARG A 17 -0.66 -2.20 2.48
N VAL A 18 -0.48 -1.02 3.06
CA VAL A 18 0.74 -0.21 2.86
C VAL A 18 1.99 -1.00 3.28
N ARG A 19 1.97 -1.61 4.48
CA ARG A 19 3.10 -2.42 4.98
C ARG A 19 3.40 -3.60 4.07
N PHE A 20 2.37 -4.29 3.60
CA PHE A 20 2.51 -5.43 2.72
C PHE A 20 3.17 -5.05 1.39
N VAL A 21 2.71 -3.97 0.74
CA VAL A 21 3.31 -3.51 -0.53
C VAL A 21 4.75 -3.05 -0.33
N LYS A 22 5.07 -2.37 0.78
CA LYS A 22 6.47 -2.01 1.11
C LYS A 22 7.36 -3.24 1.26
N SER A 23 6.89 -4.29 1.92
CA SER A 23 7.64 -5.55 2.03
C SER A 23 7.83 -6.25 0.68
N LEU A 24 6.82 -6.22 -0.21
CA LEU A 24 6.96 -6.76 -1.56
C LEU A 24 7.99 -5.97 -2.37
N LEU A 25 7.95 -4.63 -2.31
CA LEU A 25 8.90 -3.77 -3.00
C LEU A 25 10.33 -4.00 -2.49
N ASP A 26 10.51 -4.16 -1.18
CA ASP A 26 11.82 -4.44 -0.58
C ASP A 26 12.38 -5.79 -1.07
N VAL A 27 11.57 -6.85 -1.08
CA VAL A 27 11.96 -8.16 -1.61
C VAL A 27 12.25 -8.08 -3.10
N HIS A 28 11.41 -7.36 -3.87
CA HIS A 28 11.64 -7.10 -5.29
C HIS A 28 13.03 -6.49 -5.46
N GLN A 29 13.27 -5.30 -4.90
CA GLN A 29 14.55 -4.59 -5.05
C GLN A 29 15.79 -5.38 -4.59
N HIS A 30 15.67 -6.28 -3.61
CA HIS A 30 16.76 -7.16 -3.18
C HIS A 30 17.01 -8.36 -4.10
N CYS A 31 16.00 -8.83 -4.84
CA CYS A 31 16.10 -9.96 -5.76
C CYS A 31 16.19 -9.51 -7.23
N VAL A 32 16.87 -8.39 -7.48
CA VAL A 32 16.89 -7.71 -8.77
C VAL A 32 17.34 -8.61 -9.93
N ASP A 33 16.50 -8.68 -10.97
CA ASP A 33 16.86 -9.21 -12.29
C ASP A 33 16.78 -8.10 -13.34
N THR A 34 17.85 -7.33 -13.47
CA THR A 34 17.94 -6.23 -14.43
C THR A 34 18.01 -6.68 -15.88
N SER A 35 18.12 -7.98 -16.16
CA SER A 35 18.16 -8.52 -17.53
C SER A 35 16.78 -8.60 -18.18
N ARG A 36 15.72 -8.44 -17.37
CA ARG A 36 14.34 -8.63 -17.78
C ARG A 36 13.58 -7.31 -17.71
N GLU A 37 13.12 -6.79 -18.86
CA GLU A 37 12.38 -5.53 -18.91
C GLU A 37 11.09 -5.56 -18.05
N SER A 38 10.44 -6.72 -17.94
CA SER A 38 9.25 -6.87 -17.08
C SER A 38 9.53 -6.60 -15.60
N TRP A 39 10.79 -6.69 -15.18
CA TRP A 39 11.20 -6.36 -13.82
C TRP A 39 10.90 -4.91 -13.43
N TRP A 40 11.22 -3.99 -14.34
CA TRP A 40 10.98 -2.55 -14.16
C TRP A 40 9.49 -2.23 -14.21
N ALA A 41 8.73 -2.95 -15.04
CA ALA A 41 7.28 -2.81 -15.09
C ALA A 41 6.61 -3.30 -13.78
N GLU A 42 7.08 -4.41 -13.22
CA GLU A 42 6.62 -4.92 -11.92
C GLU A 42 6.97 -3.97 -10.78
N GLU A 43 8.17 -3.39 -10.78
CA GLU A 43 8.56 -2.38 -9.79
C GLU A 43 7.68 -1.12 -9.89
N ALA A 44 7.40 -0.66 -11.11
CA ALA A 44 6.50 0.47 -11.34
C ALA A 44 5.07 0.19 -10.84
N ASP A 45 4.54 -1.03 -11.04
CA ASP A 45 3.23 -1.43 -10.51
C ASP A 45 3.20 -1.40 -8.98
N LEU A 46 4.24 -1.94 -8.32
CA LEU A 46 4.36 -1.94 -6.87
C LEU A 46 4.40 -0.51 -6.31
N LEU A 47 5.16 0.39 -6.95
CA LEU A 47 5.22 1.80 -6.57
C LEU A 47 3.87 2.51 -6.73
N LEU A 48 3.15 2.28 -7.84
CA LEU A 48 1.82 2.86 -8.05
C LEU A 48 0.82 2.38 -6.99
N ARG A 49 0.83 1.08 -6.68
CA ARG A 49 -0.03 0.49 -5.66
C ARG A 49 0.30 0.99 -4.25
N LEU A 50 1.58 1.28 -4.00
CA LEU A 50 2.02 1.87 -2.74
C LEU A 50 1.46 3.29 -2.59
N THR A 51 1.67 4.14 -3.60
CA THR A 51 1.16 5.52 -3.60
C THR A 51 -0.35 5.56 -3.38
N ALA A 52 -1.12 4.75 -4.13
CA ALA A 52 -2.57 4.68 -3.97
C ALA A 52 -2.98 4.23 -2.56
N ALA A 53 -2.27 3.26 -1.96
CA ALA A 53 -2.55 2.81 -0.61
C ALA A 53 -2.20 3.85 0.46
N GLU A 54 -1.16 4.67 0.23
CA GLU A 54 -0.79 5.78 1.12
C GLU A 54 -1.78 6.94 1.01
N GLU A 55 -2.25 7.27 -0.19
CA GLU A 55 -3.31 8.27 -0.42
C GLU A 55 -4.64 7.87 0.24
N ASP A 56 -5.06 6.60 0.07
CA ASP A 56 -6.24 6.03 0.74
C ASP A 56 -6.12 6.17 2.27
N LEU A 57 -4.92 5.91 2.81
CA LEU A 57 -4.65 6.02 4.24
C LEU A 57 -4.76 7.47 4.72
N GLU A 58 -4.17 8.40 3.96
CA GLU A 58 -4.23 9.83 4.27
C GLU A 58 -5.67 10.34 4.27
N MET A 59 -6.46 10.00 3.26
CA MET A 59 -7.87 10.41 3.16
C MET A 59 -8.68 9.90 4.35
N GLN A 60 -8.58 8.60 4.67
CA GLN A 60 -9.28 7.99 5.81
C GLN A 60 -8.80 8.54 7.17
N SER A 61 -7.56 9.02 7.26
CA SER A 61 -7.03 9.65 8.48
C SER A 61 -7.50 11.10 8.65
N ARG A 62 -7.64 11.86 7.56
CA ARG A 62 -8.12 13.26 7.56
C ARG A 62 -9.61 13.35 7.87
N ASP A 63 -10.41 12.39 7.42
CA ASP A 63 -11.83 12.25 7.79
C ASP A 63 -12.05 12.03 9.30
N LYS A 64 -10.98 11.77 10.08
CA LYS A 64 -11.03 11.69 11.56
C LYS A 64 -10.67 12.99 12.29
N ALA A 65 -10.12 13.99 11.59
CA ALA A 65 -9.69 15.26 12.19
C ALA A 65 -10.70 16.40 12.01
N GLY A 66 -11.75 16.19 11.20
CA GLY A 66 -12.84 17.14 10.94
C GLY A 66 -14.11 16.83 11.71
#